data_AF-A0A1W9SA99-F1
#
_entry.id   AF-A0A1W9SA99-F1
#
_cell.length_a   1.000
_cell.length_b   1.000
_cell.length_c   1.000
_cell.angle_alpha   90.00
_cell.angle_beta   90.00
_cell.angle_gamma   90.00
#
_symmetry.space_group_name_H-M   'P 1'
#
loop_
_entity.id
_entity.type
_entity.pdbx_description
1 polymer ?
#
loop_
_entity_poly.entity_id
_entity_poly.type
_entity_poly.pdbx_seq_one_letter_code
_entity_poly.pdbx_strand_id
1 'polypeptide(L)'
;MKFKKILIFLITTVLSLSLMGCPKIENMPPEIMQIENGELIDINHVVYEHVKGTDFDVDDMIQSLINDQHIIAIDYIQTSFIIGKDRKYNDISDRIEVTSFYQIWEDGDDANFDGVVNAEDEEYYGAIKTDQDGNKIYDQSKILLVEILSVDSTLSFTIMVTDDDGATTELSGEILIVEG
;
A
#
# COMPACT_ATOMS: atom_id res chain seq x y z
N MET A 1 -24.81 16.04 -54.78
CA MET A 1 -25.19 16.14 -53.35
C MET A 1 -25.34 14.80 -52.62
N LYS A 2 -25.82 13.72 -53.25
CA LYS A 2 -26.09 12.44 -52.55
C LYS A 2 -24.82 11.70 -52.05
N PHE A 3 -23.74 11.71 -52.82
CA PHE A 3 -22.49 11.00 -52.47
C PHE A 3 -21.77 11.57 -51.23
N LYS A 4 -21.73 12.92 -51.09
CA LYS A 4 -21.15 13.59 -49.91
C LYS A 4 -21.89 13.25 -48.61
N LYS A 5 -23.21 13.13 -48.65
CA LYS A 5 -24.02 12.76 -47.47
C LYS A 5 -23.78 11.31 -47.03
N ILE A 6 -23.59 10.40 -47.98
CA ILE A 6 -23.28 8.99 -47.70
C ILE A 6 -21.88 8.85 -47.09
N LEU A 7 -20.89 9.57 -47.62
CA LEU A 7 -19.51 9.55 -47.11
C LEU A 7 -19.42 10.09 -45.67
N ILE A 8 -20.10 11.21 -45.39
CA ILE A 8 -20.13 11.78 -44.04
C ILE A 8 -20.77 10.81 -43.05
N PHE A 9 -21.89 10.18 -43.43
CA PHE A 9 -22.55 9.18 -42.60
C PHE A 9 -21.63 7.99 -42.29
N LEU A 10 -20.90 7.49 -43.29
CA LEU A 10 -19.96 6.38 -43.13
C LEU A 10 -18.80 6.74 -42.19
N ILE A 11 -18.22 7.94 -42.34
CA ILE A 11 -17.14 8.43 -41.47
C ILE A 11 -17.65 8.58 -40.03
N THR A 12 -18.82 9.17 -39.81
CA THR A 12 -19.38 9.31 -38.46
C THR A 12 -19.69 7.97 -37.81
N THR A 13 -20.13 6.97 -38.58
CA THR A 13 -20.47 5.64 -38.04
C THR A 13 -19.22 4.86 -37.64
N VAL A 14 -18.15 4.94 -38.45
CA VAL A 14 -16.85 4.33 -38.13
C VAL A 14 -16.20 5.02 -36.94
N LEU A 15 -16.28 6.35 -36.85
CA LEU A 15 -15.76 7.11 -35.72
C LEU A 15 -16.51 6.78 -34.41
N SER A 16 -17.84 6.66 -34.45
CA SER A 16 -18.63 6.26 -33.28
C SER A 16 -18.34 4.83 -32.81
N LEU A 17 -18.03 3.92 -33.73
CA LEU A 17 -17.60 2.55 -33.38
C LEU A 17 -16.18 2.52 -32.78
N SER A 18 -15.28 3.41 -33.21
CA SER A 18 -13.94 3.52 -32.62
C SER A 18 -13.90 4.19 -31.25
N LEU A 19 -14.91 5.01 -30.93
CA LEU A 19 -15.02 5.74 -29.65
C LEU A 19 -15.80 4.97 -28.57
N MET A 20 -16.45 3.84 -28.91
CA MET A 20 -17.34 3.10 -28.00
C MET A 20 -16.68 1.98 -27.19
N GLY A 21 -15.35 1.89 -27.16
CA GLY A 21 -14.73 0.81 -26.39
C GLY A 21 -13.22 0.89 -26.29
N CYS A 22 -12.69 2.02 -25.82
CA CYS A 22 -11.52 1.85 -24.96
C CYS A 22 -12.06 1.24 -23.67
N PRO A 23 -11.84 -0.06 -23.39
CA PRO A 23 -12.10 -0.57 -22.05
C PRO A 23 -11.34 0.35 -21.11
N LYS A 24 -12.07 1.02 -20.21
CA LYS A 24 -11.43 1.79 -19.16
C LYS A 24 -10.69 0.76 -18.33
N ILE A 25 -9.37 0.72 -18.49
CA ILE A 25 -8.50 -0.05 -17.63
C ILE A 25 -8.64 0.62 -16.26
N GLU A 26 -9.35 -0.04 -15.35
CA GLU A 26 -9.47 0.43 -13.97
C GLU A 26 -8.16 0.13 -13.28
N ASN A 27 -7.48 1.18 -12.83
CA ASN A 27 -6.26 1.00 -12.06
C ASN A 27 -6.59 0.25 -10.76
N MET A 28 -6.15 -0.99 -10.68
CA MET A 28 -6.21 -1.77 -9.46
C MET A 28 -5.05 -1.37 -8.57
N PRO A 29 -5.28 -1.20 -7.25
CA PRO A 29 -4.19 -0.91 -6.33
C PRO A 29 -3.16 -2.04 -6.36
N PRO A 30 -1.89 -1.74 -6.00
CA PRO A 30 -0.87 -2.77 -5.85
C PRO A 30 -1.24 -3.75 -4.72
N GLU A 31 -0.60 -4.91 -4.67
CA GLU A 31 -0.80 -5.90 -3.62
C GLU A 31 0.52 -6.13 -2.87
N ILE A 32 0.44 -6.28 -1.54
CA ILE A 32 1.57 -6.69 -0.72
C ILE A 32 1.37 -8.16 -0.37
N MET A 33 2.32 -8.99 -0.75
CA MET A 33 2.23 -10.44 -0.68
C MET A 33 3.49 -11.02 -0.03
N GLN A 34 3.44 -12.30 0.31
CA GLN A 34 4.60 -13.06 0.76
C GLN A 34 4.89 -14.19 -0.22
N ILE A 35 6.18 -14.43 -0.50
CA ILE A 35 6.61 -15.60 -1.26
C ILE A 35 6.87 -16.75 -0.29
N GLU A 36 5.98 -17.75 -0.28
CA GLU A 36 6.20 -18.99 0.45
C GLU A 36 6.30 -20.16 -0.52
N ASN A 37 7.38 -20.95 -0.44
CA ASN A 37 7.61 -22.11 -1.31
C ASN A 37 7.54 -21.80 -2.83
N GLY A 38 7.82 -20.55 -3.22
CA GLY A 38 7.76 -20.09 -4.61
C GLY A 38 6.36 -19.69 -5.10
N GLU A 39 5.37 -19.67 -4.22
CA GLU A 39 4.01 -19.19 -4.49
C GLU A 39 3.79 -17.83 -3.81
N LEU A 40 2.99 -16.98 -4.46
CA LEU A 40 2.55 -15.71 -3.89
C LEU A 40 1.33 -15.95 -3.00
N ILE A 41 1.44 -15.54 -1.74
CA ILE A 41 0.38 -15.66 -0.74
C ILE A 41 -0.05 -14.26 -0.31
N ASP A 42 -1.36 -14.04 -0.32
CA ASP A 42 -1.96 -12.84 0.26
C ASP A 42 -1.72 -12.82 1.76
N ILE A 43 -1.16 -11.71 2.22
CA ILE A 43 -0.94 -11.44 3.64
C ILE A 43 -1.76 -10.22 4.03
N ASN A 44 -2.22 -10.22 5.28
CA ASN A 44 -2.92 -9.09 5.88
C ASN A 44 -2.17 -8.52 7.09
N HIS A 45 -1.05 -9.15 7.48
CA HIS A 45 -0.26 -8.75 8.63
C HIS A 45 1.19 -9.26 8.54
N VAL A 46 2.15 -8.51 9.09
CA VAL A 46 3.56 -8.94 9.23
C VAL A 46 4.06 -8.75 10.66
N VAL A 47 5.02 -9.58 11.07
CA VAL A 47 5.69 -9.44 12.38
C VAL A 47 7.18 -9.32 12.15
N TYR A 48 7.78 -8.25 12.65
CA TYR A 48 9.23 -8.05 12.68
C TYR A 48 9.75 -8.29 14.10
N GLU A 49 10.77 -9.13 14.25
CA GLU A 49 11.41 -9.36 15.54
C GLU A 49 12.58 -8.39 15.73
N HIS A 50 12.53 -7.58 16.80
CA HIS A 50 13.61 -6.67 17.17
C HIS A 50 14.31 -7.15 18.44
N VAL A 51 15.63 -7.25 18.40
CA VAL A 51 16.41 -7.70 19.56
C VAL A 51 16.51 -6.59 20.60
N LYS A 52 16.21 -6.91 21.86
CA LYS A 52 16.26 -5.93 22.93
C LYS A 52 17.66 -5.32 23.11
N GLY A 53 17.71 -3.98 23.18
CA GLY A 53 18.94 -3.24 23.47
C GLY A 53 19.87 -3.06 22.27
N THR A 54 19.42 -3.40 21.06
CA THR A 54 20.08 -3.00 19.80
C THR A 54 19.41 -1.77 19.21
N ASP A 55 20.19 -0.97 18.48
CA ASP A 55 19.70 0.19 17.73
C ASP A 55 18.61 -0.26 16.74
N PHE A 56 17.54 0.53 16.63
CA PHE A 56 16.44 0.24 15.71
C PHE A 56 16.52 1.16 14.49
N ASP A 57 16.60 0.57 13.30
CA ASP A 57 16.60 1.27 12.02
C ASP A 57 15.42 0.76 11.15
N VAL A 58 14.67 1.71 10.59
CA VAL A 58 13.46 1.44 9.80
C VAL A 58 13.81 0.84 8.44
N ASP A 59 14.90 1.31 7.83
CA ASP A 59 15.34 0.82 6.53
C ASP A 59 15.84 -0.63 6.68
N ASP A 60 16.56 -0.93 7.76
CA ASP A 60 16.99 -2.31 8.07
C ASP A 60 15.78 -3.22 8.31
N MET A 61 14.75 -2.75 9.02
CA MET A 61 13.50 -3.49 9.18
C MET A 61 12.83 -3.79 7.84
N ILE A 62 12.65 -2.78 6.97
CA ILE A 62 12.05 -2.95 5.64
C ILE A 62 12.88 -3.96 4.81
N GLN A 63 14.20 -3.82 4.83
CA GLN A 63 15.08 -4.75 4.12
C GLN A 63 14.99 -6.17 4.66
N SER A 64 14.83 -6.38 5.97
CA SER A 64 14.63 -7.71 6.54
C SER A 64 13.28 -8.30 6.12
N LEU A 65 12.20 -7.51 6.13
CA LEU A 65 10.89 -7.94 5.64
C LEU A 65 10.96 -8.40 4.16
N ILE A 66 11.64 -7.65 3.30
CA ILE A 66 11.77 -7.99 1.88
C ILE A 66 12.69 -9.20 1.68
N ASN A 67 13.88 -9.18 2.28
CA ASN A 67 14.93 -10.17 1.97
C ASN A 67 14.78 -11.47 2.76
N ASP A 68 14.41 -11.39 4.04
CA ASP A 68 14.37 -12.55 4.94
C ASP A 68 12.96 -13.14 5.05
N GLN A 69 11.93 -12.30 5.12
CA GLN A 69 10.53 -12.75 5.17
C GLN A 69 9.90 -12.90 3.78
N HIS A 70 10.61 -12.51 2.72
CA HIS A 70 10.17 -12.59 1.33
C HIS A 70 8.85 -11.85 1.06
N ILE A 71 8.67 -10.70 1.72
CA ILE A 71 7.59 -9.77 1.41
C ILE A 71 7.88 -9.11 0.06
N ILE A 72 6.88 -9.07 -0.80
CA ILE A 72 6.96 -8.46 -2.13
C ILE A 72 5.75 -7.56 -2.35
N ALA A 73 5.98 -6.39 -2.94
CA ALA A 73 4.91 -5.56 -3.43
C ALA A 73 4.80 -5.69 -4.96
N ILE A 74 3.61 -5.99 -5.45
CA ILE A 74 3.37 -6.24 -6.86
C ILE A 74 2.33 -5.28 -7.43
N ASP A 75 2.60 -4.79 -8.64
CA ASP A 75 1.62 -4.09 -9.47
C ASP A 75 1.31 -4.94 -10.69
N TYR A 76 0.05 -5.36 -10.81
CA TYR A 76 -0.34 -6.25 -11.90
C TYR A 76 -0.53 -5.52 -13.22
N ILE A 77 -0.02 -6.11 -14.30
CA ILE A 77 -0.20 -5.59 -15.65
C ILE A 77 -1.66 -5.79 -16.10
N GLN A 78 -2.42 -4.71 -16.14
CA GLN A 78 -3.85 -4.71 -16.44
C GLN A 78 -4.17 -4.88 -17.93
N THR A 79 -3.20 -4.62 -18.81
CA THR A 79 -3.38 -4.66 -20.26
C THR A 79 -3.40 -6.06 -20.88
N SER A 80 -3.00 -7.10 -20.13
CA SER A 80 -2.90 -8.47 -20.66
C SER A 80 -3.26 -9.55 -19.64
N PHE A 81 -4.55 -9.83 -19.50
CA PHE A 81 -5.05 -10.97 -18.72
C PHE A 81 -5.42 -12.14 -19.64
N ILE A 82 -4.88 -13.33 -19.38
CA ILE A 82 -5.18 -14.55 -20.14
C ILE A 82 -5.64 -15.62 -19.14
N ILE A 83 -6.88 -16.09 -19.29
CA ILE A 83 -7.45 -17.15 -18.45
C ILE A 83 -6.58 -18.41 -18.52
N GLY A 84 -6.26 -18.99 -17.36
CA GLY A 84 -5.44 -20.20 -17.24
C GLY A 84 -3.93 -19.98 -17.37
N LYS A 85 -3.48 -18.72 -17.30
CA LYS A 85 -2.07 -18.35 -17.15
C LYS A 85 -1.90 -17.42 -15.96
N ASP A 86 -0.71 -17.47 -15.37
CA ASP A 86 -0.34 -16.56 -14.30
C ASP A 86 -0.39 -15.12 -14.79
N ARG A 87 -0.94 -14.25 -13.93
CA ARG A 87 -1.05 -12.82 -14.22
C ARG A 87 0.36 -12.22 -14.14
N LYS A 88 0.71 -11.41 -15.13
CA LYS A 88 1.99 -10.70 -15.11
C LYS A 88 1.91 -9.51 -14.16
N TYR A 89 3.00 -9.23 -13.48
CA TYR A 89 3.15 -8.11 -12.57
C TYR A 89 4.55 -7.50 -12.67
N ASN A 90 4.68 -6.27 -12.19
CA ASN A 90 5.94 -5.61 -11.89
C ASN A 90 6.21 -5.76 -10.39
N ASP A 91 7.45 -6.06 -10.04
CA ASP A 91 7.92 -5.95 -8.66
C ASP A 91 8.20 -4.48 -8.35
N ILE A 92 7.53 -3.95 -7.34
CA ILE A 92 7.65 -2.57 -6.86
C ILE A 92 8.00 -2.54 -5.36
N SER A 93 8.68 -3.57 -4.86
CA SER A 93 9.06 -3.69 -3.45
C SER A 93 10.02 -2.59 -2.99
N ASP A 94 10.72 -1.95 -3.93
CA ASP A 94 11.55 -0.76 -3.67
C ASP A 94 10.73 0.47 -3.26
N ARG A 95 9.40 0.41 -3.35
CA ARG A 95 8.44 1.46 -2.95
C ARG A 95 7.72 1.15 -1.65
N ILE A 96 8.10 0.08 -0.97
CA ILE A 96 7.61 -0.23 0.37
C ILE A 96 8.15 0.84 1.32
N GLU A 97 7.24 1.51 2.01
CA GLU A 97 7.57 2.54 3.00
C GLU A 97 6.77 2.32 4.28
N VAL A 98 7.39 2.57 5.44
CA VAL A 98 6.68 2.57 6.73
C VAL A 98 6.04 3.94 6.92
N THR A 99 4.73 4.00 7.15
CA THR A 99 4.02 5.26 7.31
C THR A 99 3.85 5.66 8.78
N SER A 100 3.89 4.70 9.70
CA SER A 100 3.76 4.96 11.14
C SER A 100 4.22 3.81 12.01
N PHE A 101 4.63 4.13 13.24
CA PHE A 101 4.87 3.19 14.36
C PHE A 101 3.67 3.03 15.29
N TYR A 102 2.50 3.41 14.81
CA TYR A 102 1.21 3.15 15.43
C TYR A 102 0.22 2.87 14.32
N GLN A 103 -0.65 1.87 14.52
CA GLN A 103 -1.78 1.68 13.64
C GLN A 103 -2.56 3.00 13.58
N ILE A 104 -2.63 3.56 12.39
CA ILE A 104 -3.41 4.77 12.16
C ILE A 104 -4.85 4.29 11.99
N TRP A 105 -5.72 4.81 12.85
CA TRP A 105 -7.16 4.51 12.92
C TRP A 105 -7.82 4.44 11.55
N GLU A 106 -8.71 3.48 11.33
CA GLU A 106 -9.43 3.38 10.05
C GLU A 106 -10.53 4.45 9.96
N ASP A 107 -11.00 4.74 8.74
CA ASP A 107 -12.20 5.56 8.54
C ASP A 107 -13.37 4.95 9.31
N GLY A 108 -13.90 5.70 10.28
CA GLY A 108 -14.97 5.24 11.16
C GLY A 108 -14.52 4.82 12.56
N ASP A 109 -13.22 4.91 12.85
CA ASP A 109 -12.69 4.81 14.21
C ASP A 109 -12.80 6.16 14.95
N ASP A 110 -12.97 6.08 16.27
CA ASP A 110 -12.90 7.21 17.20
C ASP A 110 -11.43 7.57 17.44
N ALA A 111 -10.83 8.19 16.43
CA ALA A 111 -9.39 8.49 16.36
C ALA A 111 -8.95 9.49 17.44
N ASN A 112 -9.85 10.36 17.91
CA ASN A 112 -9.55 11.35 18.93
C ASN A 112 -9.92 10.91 20.38
N PHE A 113 -10.55 9.73 20.54
CA PHE A 113 -11.01 9.14 21.81
C PHE A 113 -12.06 9.96 22.57
N ASP A 114 -12.91 10.70 21.88
CA ASP A 114 -14.01 11.47 22.48
C ASP A 114 -15.30 10.65 22.64
N GLY A 115 -15.33 9.43 22.10
CA GLY A 115 -16.47 8.51 22.13
C GLY A 115 -17.47 8.71 20.98
N VAL A 116 -17.16 9.55 20.00
CA VAL A 116 -18.04 9.95 18.89
C VAL A 116 -17.28 10.01 17.57
N VAL A 117 -17.47 9.00 16.72
CA VAL A 117 -16.95 8.98 15.35
C VAL A 117 -17.57 10.09 14.49
N ASN A 118 -16.77 11.07 14.08
CA ASN A 118 -17.18 12.26 13.34
C ASN A 118 -16.07 12.86 12.44
N ALA A 119 -16.32 14.01 11.81
CA ALA A 119 -15.37 14.66 10.88
C ALA A 119 -14.08 15.19 11.55
N GLU A 120 -14.08 15.40 12.86
CA GLU A 120 -12.89 15.74 13.65
C GLU A 120 -11.96 14.53 13.77
N ASP A 121 -12.47 13.29 13.72
CA ASP A 121 -11.64 12.08 13.61
C ASP A 121 -10.95 12.02 12.26
N GLU A 122 -11.65 12.35 11.17
CA GLU A 122 -11.06 12.43 9.82
C GLU A 122 -9.98 13.54 9.74
N GLU A 123 -10.19 14.69 10.38
CA GLU A 123 -9.21 15.77 10.46
C GLU A 123 -7.99 15.38 11.33
N TYR A 124 -8.24 14.71 12.47
CA TYR A 124 -7.19 14.18 13.35
C TYR A 124 -6.36 13.11 12.63
N TYR A 125 -7.04 12.18 11.95
CA TYR A 125 -6.44 11.14 11.10
C TYR A 125 -5.57 11.73 9.99
N GLY A 126 -6.09 12.69 9.22
CA GLY A 126 -5.36 13.34 8.14
C GLY A 126 -4.11 14.11 8.59
N ALA A 127 -4.13 14.68 9.80
CA ALA A 127 -3.01 15.43 10.37
C ALA A 127 -1.86 14.54 10.90
N ILE A 128 -2.09 13.25 11.12
CA ILE A 128 -1.09 12.32 11.71
C ILE A 128 -0.38 11.51 10.62
N LYS A 129 -1.05 11.21 9.50
CA LYS A 129 -0.42 10.51 8.36
C LYS A 129 0.61 11.38 7.65
N THR A 130 0.36 12.68 7.55
CA THR A 130 1.18 13.61 6.79
C THR A 130 1.26 14.96 7.47
N ASP A 131 2.41 15.63 7.37
CA ASP A 131 2.54 17.03 7.77
C ASP A 131 1.70 17.95 6.86
N GLN A 132 1.73 19.26 7.14
CA GLN A 132 0.97 20.26 6.38
C GLN A 132 1.41 20.37 4.91
N ASP A 133 2.57 19.84 4.55
CA ASP A 133 3.12 19.81 3.20
C ASP A 133 2.89 18.44 2.51
N GLY A 134 2.25 17.48 3.19
CA GLY A 134 1.97 16.14 2.68
C GLY A 134 3.09 15.13 2.92
N ASN A 135 4.14 15.46 3.68
CA ASN A 135 5.23 14.53 3.98
C ASN A 135 4.83 13.57 5.10
N LYS A 136 5.21 12.30 4.98
CA LYS A 136 4.95 11.27 6.00
C LYS A 136 5.60 11.62 7.33
N ILE A 137 4.87 11.49 8.43
CA ILE A 137 5.38 11.81 9.77
C ILE A 137 6.02 10.58 10.39
N TYR A 138 7.36 10.53 10.38
CA TYR A 138 8.13 9.61 11.22
C TYR A 138 8.37 10.26 12.59
N ASP A 139 7.65 9.85 13.61
CA ASP A 139 7.91 10.32 14.97
C ASP A 139 9.14 9.60 15.55
N GLN A 140 10.27 10.29 15.53
CA GLN A 140 11.55 9.76 16.03
C GLN A 140 11.52 9.40 17.52
N SER A 141 10.61 9.98 18.31
CA SER A 141 10.43 9.57 19.71
C SER A 141 9.90 8.13 19.83
N LYS A 142 9.26 7.61 18.78
CA LYS A 142 8.66 6.27 18.73
C LYS A 142 9.66 5.21 18.32
N ILE A 143 10.58 5.56 17.42
CA ILE A 143 11.78 4.76 17.10
C ILE A 143 12.58 4.52 18.40
N LEU A 144 12.81 5.57 19.19
CA LEU A 144 13.47 5.45 20.50
C LEU A 144 12.71 4.54 21.47
N LEU A 145 11.37 4.48 21.39
CA LEU A 145 10.59 3.57 22.24
C LEU A 145 10.92 2.11 21.92
N VAL A 146 11.03 1.73 20.65
CA VAL A 146 11.37 0.36 20.23
C VAL A 146 12.63 -0.14 20.93
N GLU A 147 13.67 0.69 21.02
CA GLU A 147 14.96 0.35 21.63
C GLU A 147 14.88 0.09 23.14
N ILE A 148 13.94 0.74 23.84
CA ILE A 148 13.83 0.68 25.31
C ILE A 148 12.67 -0.21 25.81
N LEU A 149 11.86 -0.76 24.91
CA LEU A 149 10.73 -1.62 25.27
C LEU A 149 11.19 -2.91 25.96
N SER A 150 10.29 -3.50 26.74
CA SER A 150 10.56 -4.78 27.42
C SER A 150 10.44 -5.95 26.45
N VAL A 151 11.10 -7.07 26.74
CA VAL A 151 10.89 -8.32 26.01
C VAL A 151 9.39 -8.68 26.04
N ASP A 152 8.90 -9.28 24.97
CA ASP A 152 7.49 -9.63 24.73
C ASP A 152 6.56 -8.42 24.56
N SER A 153 7.09 -7.19 24.54
CA SER A 153 6.30 -6.02 24.15
C SER A 153 6.12 -5.98 22.64
N THR A 154 4.99 -5.47 22.19
CA THR A 154 4.71 -5.22 20.77
C THR A 154 4.52 -3.73 20.48
N LEU A 155 4.92 -3.33 19.28
CA LEU A 155 4.63 -2.00 18.74
C LEU A 155 4.07 -2.14 17.33
N SER A 156 2.84 -1.69 17.09
CA SER A 156 2.20 -1.80 15.78
C SER A 156 2.77 -0.77 14.80
N PHE A 157 2.82 -1.09 13.51
CA PHE A 157 3.22 -0.16 12.46
C PHE A 157 2.38 -0.39 11.20
N THR A 158 2.45 0.53 10.25
CA THR A 158 1.79 0.39 8.95
C THR A 158 2.81 0.54 7.84
N ILE A 159 2.77 -0.40 6.89
CA ILE A 159 3.46 -0.33 5.61
C ILE A 159 2.49 0.20 4.57
N MET A 160 2.98 1.04 3.66
CA MET A 160 2.24 1.47 2.49
C MET A 160 3.08 1.31 1.24
N VAL A 161 2.41 0.98 0.13
CA VAL A 161 2.99 0.97 -1.21
C VAL A 161 2.11 1.82 -2.14
N THR A 162 2.76 2.62 -2.99
CA THR A 162 2.10 3.43 -4.03
C THR A 162 2.62 3.05 -5.41
N ASP A 163 1.72 2.78 -6.36
CA ASP A 163 2.08 2.51 -7.76
C ASP A 163 2.42 3.80 -8.55
N ASP A 164 2.80 3.66 -9.82
CA ASP A 164 3.14 4.80 -10.69
C ASP A 164 1.94 5.69 -11.04
N ASP A 165 0.72 5.15 -10.95
CA ASP A 165 -0.54 5.80 -11.28
C ASP A 165 -1.20 6.43 -10.02
N GLY A 166 -0.58 6.29 -8.85
CA GLY A 166 -0.97 6.87 -7.58
C GLY A 166 -1.95 6.03 -6.74
N ALA A 167 -2.24 4.78 -7.10
CA ALA A 167 -3.02 3.90 -6.25
C ALA A 167 -2.17 3.33 -5.10
N THR A 168 -2.79 3.16 -3.94
CA THR A 168 -2.12 2.80 -2.69
C THR A 168 -2.69 1.54 -2.07
N THR A 169 -1.83 0.77 -1.40
CA THR A 169 -2.21 -0.33 -0.52
C THR A 169 -1.45 -0.21 0.79
N GLU A 170 -2.12 -0.57 1.89
CA GLU A 170 -1.55 -0.58 3.24
C GLU A 170 -1.53 -2.01 3.80
N LEU A 171 -0.55 -2.30 4.65
CA LEU A 171 -0.42 -3.55 5.38
C LEU A 171 -0.01 -3.26 6.82
N SER A 172 -0.75 -3.79 7.78
CA SER A 172 -0.42 -3.65 9.20
C SER A 172 0.72 -4.57 9.59
N GLY A 173 1.53 -4.15 10.55
CA GLY A 173 2.57 -4.99 11.13
C GLY A 173 2.79 -4.75 12.61
N GLU A 174 3.56 -5.63 13.23
CA GLU A 174 3.98 -5.51 14.63
C GLU A 174 5.49 -5.73 14.77
N ILE A 175 6.13 -4.90 15.58
CA ILE A 175 7.49 -5.11 16.06
C ILE A 175 7.40 -5.85 17.38
N LEU A 176 7.86 -7.10 17.42
CA LEU A 176 7.95 -7.92 18.62
C LEU A 176 9.36 -7.80 19.22
N ILE A 177 9.46 -7.37 20.47
CA ILE A 177 10.76 -7.28 21.16
C ILE A 177 11.15 -8.65 21.70
N VAL A 178 12.26 -9.19 21.21
CA VAL A 178 12.79 -10.52 21.57
C VAL A 178 14.07 -10.44 22.40
N GLU A 179 14.41 -11.53 23.08
CA GLU A 179 15.69 -11.68 23.78
C GLU A 179 16.81 -12.03 22.76
N GLY A 180 17.99 -11.44 22.95
CA GLY A 180 19.17 -11.61 22.08
C GLY A 180 20.14 -12.72 22.48
#